data_AF-A0A1W9Q0V5-F1
#
_entry.id   AF-A0A1W9Q0V5-F1
#
_cell.length_a   1.000
_cell.length_b   1.000
_cell.length_c   1.000
_cell.angle_alpha   90.00
_cell.angle_beta   90.00
_cell.angle_gamma   90.00
#
_symmetry.space_group_name_H-M   'P 1'
#
loop_
_entity.id
_entity.type
_entity.pdbx_description
1 polymer ?
#
loop_
_entity_poly.entity_id
_entity_poly.type
_entity_poly.pdbx_seq_one_letter_code
_entity_poly.pdbx_strand_id
1 'polypeptide(L)'
;MWCPGTVMKFSPGGAFNFKQKEEKKTAMKNFEKRVLAGQSGFTLIEIIAVLVILGILAAVAVPKFIDLTEDAQDKALDSALAAGFSNVTLSYSRYILRNGTAPTTIVPSGSDYCWQAAGSNTIEADLGDYLATYTPVGSNTVQITVTSKTDSSITKSQDFALP
;
A
#
# COMPACT_ATOMS: atom_id res chain seq x y z
N MET A 1 24.32 31.51 51.19
CA MET A 1 24.03 31.66 52.63
C MET A 1 23.99 30.26 53.23
N TRP A 2 25.10 29.86 53.85
CA TRP A 2 25.25 28.62 54.60
C TRP A 2 24.54 28.76 55.96
N CYS A 3 23.79 27.76 56.40
CA CYS A 3 23.53 27.58 57.83
C CYS A 3 24.40 26.40 58.31
N PRO A 4 25.38 26.64 59.19
CA PRO A 4 26.25 25.60 59.72
C PRO A 4 25.51 24.82 60.82
N GLY A 5 25.69 23.50 60.84
CA GLY A 5 25.45 22.71 62.06
C GLY A 5 24.04 22.15 62.24
N THR A 6 23.73 21.07 61.53
CA THR A 6 22.99 19.96 62.16
C THR A 6 23.62 18.67 61.69
N VAL A 7 24.44 18.10 62.56
CA VAL A 7 24.92 16.73 62.49
C VAL A 7 23.70 15.84 62.60
N MET A 8 23.21 15.32 61.48
CA MET A 8 22.25 14.22 61.50
C MET A 8 23.02 12.99 61.97
N LYS A 9 22.86 12.71 63.26
CA LYS A 9 23.46 11.57 63.95
C LYS A 9 22.96 10.29 63.27
N PHE A 10 23.82 9.63 62.50
CA PHE A 10 23.57 8.25 62.11
C PHE A 10 23.48 7.44 63.39
N SER A 11 22.29 6.87 63.65
CA SER A 11 22.13 5.78 64.61
C SER A 11 22.46 4.48 63.87
N PRO A 12 23.61 3.83 64.11
CA PRO A 12 23.89 2.53 63.55
C PRO A 12 23.09 1.51 64.38
N GLY A 13 21.85 1.25 63.99
CA GLY A 13 20.95 0.55 64.90
C GLY A 13 19.66 0.05 64.30
N GLY A 14 19.63 -0.25 63.00
CA GLY A 14 18.61 -1.13 62.45
C GLY A 14 19.17 -2.55 62.43
N ALA A 15 19.13 -3.26 63.56
CA ALA A 15 19.43 -4.69 63.59
C ALA A 15 18.58 -5.35 62.51
N PHE A 16 19.22 -5.85 61.45
CA PHE A 16 18.54 -6.54 60.37
C PHE A 16 17.96 -7.82 60.98
N ASN A 17 16.68 -7.73 61.36
CA ASN A 17 16.05 -8.68 62.24
C ASN A 17 16.02 -10.04 61.54
N PHE A 18 16.77 -10.99 62.07
CA PHE A 18 16.94 -12.33 61.48
C PHE A 18 15.59 -13.04 61.26
N LYS A 19 14.54 -12.66 62.01
CA LYS A 19 13.16 -13.13 61.78
C LYS A 19 12.56 -12.68 60.45
N GLN A 20 12.85 -11.47 59.96
CA GLN A 20 12.32 -11.00 58.65
C GLN A 20 12.95 -11.73 57.46
N LYS A 21 14.16 -12.29 57.64
CA LYS A 21 14.88 -13.02 56.58
C LYS A 21 14.23 -14.38 56.27
N GLU A 22 13.62 -15.02 57.26
CA GLU A 22 12.95 -16.32 57.10
C GLU A 22 11.54 -16.17 56.50
N GLU A 23 10.80 -15.11 56.84
CA GLU A 23 9.50 -14.80 56.22
C GLU A 23 9.65 -14.43 54.74
N LYS A 24 10.66 -13.58 54.41
CA LYS A 24 10.96 -13.23 53.02
C LYS A 24 11.48 -14.41 52.21
N LYS A 25 12.27 -15.31 52.81
CA LYS A 25 12.68 -16.57 52.17
C LYS A 25 11.47 -17.44 51.83
N THR A 26 10.50 -17.54 52.72
CA THR A 26 9.31 -18.37 52.51
C THR A 26 8.38 -17.74 51.46
N ALA A 27 8.28 -16.42 51.43
CA ALA A 27 7.55 -15.68 50.40
C ALA A 27 8.21 -15.83 49.00
N MET A 28 9.54 -15.74 48.90
CA MET A 28 10.27 -16.00 47.66
C MET A 28 10.15 -17.46 47.21
N LYS A 29 10.23 -18.42 48.15
CA LYS A 29 10.13 -19.86 47.86
C LYS A 29 8.74 -20.26 47.35
N ASN A 30 7.69 -19.58 47.81
CA ASN A 30 6.33 -19.75 47.30
C ASN A 30 6.13 -19.06 45.94
N PHE A 31 6.79 -17.93 45.69
CA PHE A 31 6.73 -17.26 44.38
C PHE A 31 7.41 -18.10 43.29
N GLU A 32 8.60 -18.64 43.57
CA GLU A 32 9.34 -19.54 42.67
C GLU A 32 8.54 -20.83 42.37
N LYS A 33 7.87 -21.39 43.39
CA LYS A 33 6.91 -22.49 43.23
C LYS A 33 5.72 -22.13 42.33
N ARG A 34 5.19 -20.91 42.39
CA ARG A 34 4.05 -20.48 41.56
C ARG A 34 4.44 -20.24 40.10
N VAL A 35 5.69 -19.83 39.84
CA VAL A 35 6.22 -19.69 38.48
C VAL A 35 6.44 -21.06 37.83
N LEU A 36 6.91 -22.06 38.59
CA LEU A 36 7.14 -23.42 38.10
C LEU A 36 5.88 -24.30 38.05
N ALA A 37 4.87 -24.03 38.88
CA ALA A 37 3.65 -24.84 38.97
C ALA A 37 2.56 -24.50 37.93
N GLY A 38 2.82 -23.56 37.01
CA GLY A 38 1.83 -23.05 36.06
C GLY A 38 2.17 -23.22 34.57
N GLN A 39 3.30 -23.83 34.22
CA GLN A 39 3.68 -24.03 32.82
C GLN A 39 3.14 -25.36 32.29
N SER A 40 1.83 -25.42 32.05
CA SER A 40 1.27 -26.42 31.14
C SER A 40 1.71 -26.04 29.72
N GLY A 41 2.77 -26.69 29.22
CA GLY A 41 3.31 -26.43 27.89
C GLY A 41 2.33 -26.80 26.78
N PHE A 42 2.38 -26.06 25.67
CA PHE A 42 1.72 -26.43 24.41
C PHE A 42 2.15 -27.83 24.02
N THR A 43 1.17 -28.67 23.68
CA THR A 43 1.46 -30.04 23.27
C THR A 43 2.01 -30.04 21.83
N LEU A 44 2.90 -31.00 21.50
CA LEU A 44 3.40 -31.15 20.12
C LEU A 44 2.25 -31.34 19.12
N ILE A 45 1.20 -32.06 19.55
CA ILE A 45 0.03 -32.32 18.71
C ILE A 45 -0.74 -31.04 18.39
N GLU A 46 -0.76 -30.06 19.29
CA GLU A 46 -1.43 -28.78 19.08
C GLU A 46 -0.72 -27.93 18.02
N ILE A 47 0.62 -27.91 18.05
CA ILE A 47 1.40 -27.23 17.01
C ILE A 47 1.23 -27.94 15.65
N ILE A 48 1.20 -29.27 15.62
CA ILE A 48 1.00 -30.03 14.37
C ILE A 48 -0.40 -29.77 13.81
N ALA A 49 -1.45 -29.82 14.63
CA ALA A 49 -2.82 -29.57 14.18
C ALA A 49 -2.97 -28.16 13.58
N VAL A 50 -2.35 -27.14 14.19
CA VAL A 50 -2.36 -25.77 13.68
C VAL A 50 -1.63 -25.67 12.33
N LEU A 51 -0.46 -26.29 12.19
CA LEU A 51 0.28 -26.28 10.91
C LEU A 51 -0.49 -26.98 9.79
N VAL A 52 -1.22 -28.07 10.09
CA VAL A 52 -2.07 -28.74 9.11
C VAL A 52 -3.22 -27.83 8.68
N ILE A 53 -3.90 -27.17 9.62
CA ILE A 53 -4.99 -26.24 9.29
C ILE A 53 -4.47 -25.05 8.47
N LEU A 54 -3.38 -24.42 8.90
CA LEU A 54 -2.75 -23.32 8.16
C LEU A 54 -2.26 -23.77 6.77
N GLY A 55 -1.76 -24.99 6.64
CA GLY A 55 -1.35 -25.57 5.36
C GLY A 55 -2.50 -25.72 4.38
N ILE A 56 -3.65 -26.24 4.85
CA ILE A 56 -4.86 -26.34 4.02
C ILE A 56 -5.36 -24.95 3.63
N LEU A 57 -5.47 -24.02 4.59
CA LEU A 57 -5.92 -22.66 4.32
C LEU A 57 -5.02 -21.94 3.32
N ALA A 58 -3.69 -22.07 3.45
CA ALA A 58 -2.74 -21.49 2.50
C ALA A 58 -2.88 -22.08 1.10
N ALA A 59 -3.07 -23.40 0.98
CA ALA A 59 -3.21 -24.08 -0.31
C ALA A 59 -4.41 -23.57 -1.13
N VAL A 60 -5.52 -23.20 -0.49
CA VAL A 60 -6.69 -22.61 -1.17
C VAL A 60 -6.67 -21.08 -1.24
N ALA A 61 -6.09 -20.39 -0.26
CA ALA A 61 -6.10 -18.93 -0.21
C ALA A 61 -5.12 -18.29 -1.19
N VAL A 62 -3.93 -18.88 -1.38
CA VAL A 62 -2.87 -18.34 -2.25
C VAL A 62 -3.32 -18.23 -3.72
N PRO A 63 -3.81 -19.29 -4.40
CA PRO A 63 -4.21 -19.16 -5.81
C PRO A 63 -5.32 -18.12 -5.98
N LYS A 64 -6.33 -18.14 -5.10
CA LYS A 64 -7.43 -17.17 -5.14
C LYS A 64 -6.95 -15.73 -4.94
N PHE A 65 -5.94 -15.50 -4.11
CA PHE A 65 -5.38 -14.16 -3.90
C PHE A 65 -4.68 -13.64 -5.16
N ILE A 66 -3.99 -14.51 -5.90
CA ILE A 66 -3.35 -14.17 -7.18
C ILE A 66 -4.42 -13.79 -8.20
N ASP A 67 -5.44 -14.64 -8.40
CA ASP A 67 -6.55 -14.38 -9.33
C ASP A 67 -7.24 -13.04 -9.03
N LEU A 68 -7.52 -12.76 -7.75
CA LEU A 68 -8.15 -11.49 -7.34
C LEU A 68 -7.26 -10.28 -7.59
N THR A 69 -5.94 -10.44 -7.50
CA THR A 69 -4.99 -9.34 -7.73
C THR A 69 -4.89 -9.03 -9.22
N GLU A 70 -4.84 -10.08 -10.07
CA GLU A 70 -4.88 -9.94 -11.52
C GLU A 70 -6.20 -9.28 -11.98
N ASP A 71 -7.35 -9.76 -11.50
CA ASP A 71 -8.66 -9.16 -11.78
C ASP A 71 -8.74 -7.68 -11.36
N ALA A 72 -8.18 -7.34 -10.20
CA ALA A 72 -8.17 -5.98 -9.69
C ALA A 72 -7.28 -5.07 -10.56
N GLN A 73 -6.15 -5.60 -11.02
CA GLN A 73 -5.25 -4.90 -11.93
C GLN A 73 -5.88 -4.66 -13.30
N ASP A 74 -6.53 -5.66 -13.88
CA ASP A 74 -7.23 -5.52 -15.15
C ASP A 74 -8.35 -4.47 -15.09
N LYS A 75 -9.14 -4.48 -14.00
CA LYS A 75 -10.18 -3.47 -13.78
C LYS A 75 -9.61 -2.07 -13.57
N ALA A 76 -8.46 -1.96 -12.90
CA ALA A 76 -7.77 -0.69 -12.72
C ALA A 76 -7.27 -0.14 -14.06
N LEU A 77 -6.69 -0.99 -14.92
CA LEU A 77 -6.33 -0.63 -16.29
C LEU A 77 -7.54 -0.17 -17.11
N ASP A 78 -8.67 -0.88 -17.04
CA ASP A 78 -9.90 -0.48 -17.73
C ASP A 78 -10.42 0.88 -17.25
N SER A 79 -10.38 1.13 -15.94
CA SER A 79 -10.76 2.42 -15.37
C SER A 79 -9.86 3.56 -15.84
N ALA A 80 -8.55 3.31 -15.93
CA ALA A 80 -7.58 4.27 -16.41
C ALA A 80 -7.78 4.56 -17.92
N LEU A 81 -8.08 3.53 -18.72
CA LEU A 81 -8.44 3.69 -20.14
C LEU A 81 -9.69 4.57 -20.30
N ALA A 82 -10.73 4.32 -19.51
CA ALA A 82 -11.96 5.11 -19.55
C ALA A 82 -11.72 6.58 -19.14
N ALA A 83 -10.87 6.82 -18.13
CA ALA A 83 -10.46 8.16 -17.74
C ALA A 83 -9.68 8.87 -18.86
N GLY A 84 -8.72 8.17 -19.47
CA GLY A 84 -7.96 8.69 -20.61
C GLY A 84 -8.85 9.03 -21.80
N PHE A 85 -9.79 8.15 -22.15
CA PHE A 85 -10.74 8.39 -23.23
C PHE A 85 -11.63 9.62 -22.98
N SER A 86 -12.08 9.80 -21.74
CA SER A 86 -12.89 10.97 -21.35
C SER A 86 -12.12 12.28 -21.53
N ASN A 87 -10.83 12.30 -21.15
CA ASN A 87 -9.96 13.46 -21.31
C ASN A 87 -9.72 13.83 -22.78
N VAL A 88 -9.48 12.81 -23.62
CA VAL A 88 -9.30 12.98 -25.06
C VAL A 88 -10.57 13.48 -25.73
N THR A 89 -11.73 12.90 -25.40
CA THR A 89 -13.02 13.29 -25.99
C THR A 89 -13.41 14.73 -25.62
N LEU A 90 -13.17 15.13 -24.37
CA LEU A 90 -13.44 16.49 -23.91
C LEU A 90 -12.54 17.52 -24.59
N SER A 91 -11.25 17.23 -24.70
CA SER A 91 -10.30 18.11 -25.41
C SER A 91 -10.60 18.20 -26.90
N TYR A 92 -10.98 17.08 -27.53
CA TYR A 92 -11.38 17.02 -28.94
C TYR A 92 -12.61 17.90 -29.21
N SER A 93 -13.64 17.77 -28.36
CA SER A 93 -14.85 18.58 -28.45
C SER A 93 -14.55 20.08 -28.34
N ARG A 94 -13.68 20.48 -27.40
CA ARG A 94 -13.25 21.87 -27.25
C ARG A 94 -12.52 22.40 -28.47
N TYR A 95 -11.78 21.55 -29.19
CA TYR A 95 -11.05 21.98 -30.39
C TYR A 95 -11.99 22.29 -31.55
N ILE A 96 -12.95 21.41 -31.83
CA ILE A 96 -13.91 21.60 -32.92
C ILE A 96 -14.75 22.86 -32.68
N LEU A 97 -15.15 23.11 -31.43
CA LEU A 97 -15.87 24.33 -31.06
C LEU A 97 -15.07 25.61 -31.32
N ARG A 98 -13.73 25.56 -31.24
CA ARG A 98 -12.85 26.72 -31.44
C ARG A 98 -12.43 26.92 -32.89
N ASN A 99 -12.18 25.83 -33.63
CA ASN A 99 -11.55 25.90 -34.96
C ASN A 99 -12.50 25.53 -36.10
N GLY A 100 -13.68 24.95 -35.81
CA GLY A 100 -14.66 24.55 -36.82
C GLY A 100 -14.24 23.36 -37.69
N THR A 101 -13.07 22.77 -37.43
CA THR A 101 -12.52 21.62 -38.17
C THR A 101 -12.05 20.54 -37.20
N ALA A 102 -12.13 19.28 -37.63
CA ALA A 102 -11.58 18.16 -36.87
C ALA A 102 -10.04 18.29 -36.77
N PRO A 103 -9.46 18.09 -35.58
CA PRO A 103 -8.01 18.05 -35.42
C PRO A 103 -7.43 16.73 -35.92
N THR A 104 -6.18 16.78 -36.36
CA THR A 104 -5.42 15.59 -36.83
C THR A 104 -4.28 15.21 -35.87
N THR A 105 -4.02 16.04 -34.86
CA THR A 105 -2.85 15.92 -33.99
C THR A 105 -3.19 16.27 -32.56
N ILE A 106 -2.74 15.47 -31.61
CA ILE A 106 -2.75 15.82 -30.19
C ILE A 106 -1.42 16.49 -29.87
N VAL A 107 -1.41 17.59 -29.11
CA VAL A 107 -0.22 18.23 -28.56
C VAL A 107 -0.32 18.43 -27.04
N PRO A 108 0.79 18.26 -26.31
CA PRO A 108 0.81 18.54 -24.88
C PRO A 108 0.81 20.06 -24.66
N SER A 109 -0.09 20.54 -23.81
CA SER A 109 -0.18 21.95 -23.40
C SER A 109 -0.09 22.04 -21.87
N GLY A 110 1.12 21.91 -21.34
CA GLY A 110 1.33 21.84 -19.89
C GLY A 110 0.68 20.58 -19.33
N SER A 111 -0.21 20.74 -18.34
CA SER A 111 -1.01 19.64 -17.76
C SER A 111 -2.30 19.33 -18.54
N ASP A 112 -2.62 20.11 -19.58
CA ASP A 112 -3.82 19.94 -20.40
C ASP A 112 -3.49 19.38 -21.78
N TYR A 113 -4.46 18.68 -22.38
CA TYR A 113 -4.41 18.25 -23.78
C TYR A 113 -4.98 19.35 -24.67
N CYS A 114 -4.20 19.81 -25.65
CA CYS A 114 -4.77 20.58 -26.74
C CYS A 114 -4.59 19.82 -28.05
N TRP A 115 -5.59 19.93 -28.91
CA TRP A 115 -5.51 19.37 -30.24
C TRP A 115 -5.00 20.46 -31.20
N GLN A 116 -4.37 20.07 -32.31
CA GLN A 116 -3.91 20.96 -33.36
C GLN A 116 -4.09 20.36 -34.76
N ALA A 117 -3.94 21.19 -35.80
CA ALA A 117 -4.26 20.85 -37.19
C ALA A 117 -3.14 20.10 -37.95
N ALA A 118 -1.95 19.88 -37.37
CA ALA A 118 -0.86 19.14 -38.02
C ALA A 118 0.24 18.66 -37.04
N GLY A 119 0.80 17.46 -37.32
CA GLY A 119 1.86 16.78 -36.54
C GLY A 119 1.46 15.36 -36.09
N SER A 120 2.43 14.51 -35.79
CA SER A 120 2.18 13.20 -35.14
C SER A 120 3.02 13.17 -33.89
N ASN A 121 2.41 13.45 -32.74
CA ASN A 121 3.09 13.42 -31.46
C ASN A 121 2.41 12.41 -30.56
N THR A 122 3.23 11.57 -29.94
CA THR A 122 2.85 10.70 -28.84
C THR A 122 2.87 11.53 -27.56
N ILE A 123 1.79 11.50 -26.78
CA ILE A 123 1.68 12.28 -25.54
C ILE A 123 1.43 11.37 -24.39
N GLU A 124 2.12 11.64 -23.29
CA GLU A 124 1.93 10.94 -22.04
C GLU A 124 1.10 11.78 -21.06
N ALA A 125 0.25 11.08 -20.32
CA ALA A 125 -0.73 11.61 -19.42
C ALA A 125 -0.65 10.92 -18.09
N ASP A 126 -0.48 11.71 -17.05
CA ASP A 126 -0.51 11.21 -15.69
C ASP A 126 -1.97 10.92 -15.26
N LEU A 127 -2.28 9.65 -15.03
CA LEU A 127 -3.56 9.18 -14.48
C LEU A 127 -3.41 8.67 -13.04
N GLY A 128 -2.42 9.18 -12.30
CA GLY A 128 -2.08 8.71 -10.95
C GLY A 128 -1.11 7.55 -11.02
N ASP A 129 -1.56 6.33 -10.75
CA ASP A 129 -0.70 5.14 -10.72
C ASP A 129 -0.33 4.64 -12.13
N TYR A 130 -1.02 5.15 -13.15
CA TYR A 130 -0.83 4.81 -14.55
C TYR A 130 -0.39 6.02 -15.38
N LEU A 131 0.28 5.72 -16.48
CA LEU A 131 0.62 6.67 -17.54
C LEU A 131 -0.18 6.29 -18.79
N ALA A 132 -0.99 7.21 -19.31
CA ALA A 132 -1.68 7.02 -20.58
C ALA A 132 -0.90 7.67 -21.71
N THR A 133 -0.67 6.93 -22.77
CA THR A 133 -0.01 7.37 -23.98
C THR A 133 -1.02 7.46 -25.10
N TYR A 134 -1.16 8.64 -25.70
CA TYR A 134 -2.07 8.88 -26.81
C TYR A 134 -1.30 8.91 -28.12
N THR A 135 -1.68 8.02 -29.03
CA THR A 135 -1.11 7.96 -30.38
C THR A 135 -2.24 8.15 -31.39
N PRO A 136 -2.21 9.22 -32.20
CA PRO A 136 -3.20 9.36 -33.27
C PRO A 136 -3.02 8.24 -34.31
N VAL A 137 -4.11 7.57 -34.65
CA VAL A 137 -4.15 6.51 -35.66
C VAL A 137 -5.12 6.95 -36.75
N GLY A 138 -4.60 7.32 -37.93
CA GLY A 138 -5.43 7.87 -39.00
C GLY A 138 -6.01 9.25 -38.67
N SER A 139 -7.21 9.56 -39.19
CA SER A 139 -7.79 10.91 -39.12
C SER A 139 -8.71 11.13 -37.91
N ASN A 140 -9.45 10.10 -37.48
CA ASN A 140 -10.49 10.20 -36.44
C ASN A 140 -10.36 9.07 -35.40
N THR A 141 -9.17 8.51 -35.18
CA THR A 141 -8.97 7.45 -34.19
C THR A 141 -7.75 7.75 -33.35
N VAL A 142 -7.84 7.46 -32.05
CA VAL A 142 -6.74 7.58 -31.11
C VAL A 142 -6.55 6.24 -30.44
N GLN A 143 -5.33 5.74 -30.49
CA GLN A 143 -4.91 4.65 -29.65
C GLN A 143 -4.51 5.21 -28.28
N ILE A 144 -5.14 4.68 -27.24
CA ILE A 144 -4.80 4.98 -25.85
C ILE A 144 -4.08 3.76 -25.30
N THR A 145 -2.83 3.92 -24.90
CA THR A 145 -2.04 2.89 -24.24
C THR A 145 -1.83 3.28 -22.79
N VAL A 146 -2.42 2.56 -21.86
CA VAL A 146 -2.23 2.78 -20.43
C VAL A 146 -1.16 1.82 -19.94
N THR A 147 -0.14 2.34 -19.27
CA THR A 147 0.97 1.57 -18.71
C THR A 147 1.13 1.90 -17.24
N SER A 148 1.32 0.89 -16.38
CA SER A 148 1.61 1.12 -14.97
C SER A 148 2.96 1.82 -14.80
N LYS A 149 3.01 2.80 -13.90
CA LYS A 149 4.26 3.52 -13.59
C LYS A 149 5.25 2.67 -12.81
N THR A 150 4.76 1.68 -12.07
CA THR A 150 5.59 0.83 -11.22
C THR A 150 6.14 -0.38 -11.98
N ASP A 151 5.43 -0.84 -13.01
CA ASP A 151 5.83 -1.97 -13.83
C ASP A 151 5.31 -1.81 -15.27
N SER A 152 6.23 -1.58 -16.19
CA SER A 152 5.91 -1.32 -17.60
C SER A 152 5.41 -2.56 -18.36
N SER A 153 5.45 -3.76 -17.77
CA SER A 153 4.87 -4.96 -18.38
C SER A 153 3.34 -4.97 -18.32
N ILE A 154 2.77 -4.23 -17.36
CA ILE A 154 1.33 -4.06 -17.20
C ILE A 154 0.88 -2.90 -18.07
N THR A 155 0.44 -3.25 -19.28
CA THR A 155 -0.02 -2.29 -20.29
C THR A 155 -1.29 -2.78 -20.97
N LYS A 156 -2.17 -1.83 -21.33
CA LYS A 156 -3.39 -2.10 -22.09
C LYS A 156 -3.60 -1.00 -23.12
N SER A 157 -3.77 -1.40 -24.38
CA SER A 157 -4.00 -0.48 -25.50
C SER A 157 -5.40 -0.68 -26.08
N GLN A 158 -6.09 0.41 -26.34
CA GLN A 158 -7.40 0.39 -27.00
C GLN A 158 -7.50 1.55 -27.99
N ASP A 159 -8.00 1.23 -29.18
CA ASP A 159 -8.31 2.21 -30.21
C ASP A 159 -9.71 2.77 -29.97
N PHE A 160 -9.82 4.09 -29.99
CA PHE A 160 -11.08 4.80 -29.83
C PHE A 160 -11.34 5.69 -31.05
N ALA A 161 -12.50 5.47 -31.67
CA ALA A 161 -12.99 6.36 -32.71
C ALA A 161 -13.52 7.66 -32.09
N LEU A 162 -13.08 8.79 -32.63
CA LEU A 162 -13.53 10.12 -32.25
C LEU A 162 -14.68 10.56 -33.18
N PRO A 163 -15.64 11.34 -32.64
CA PRO A 163 -16.83 11.77 -33.37
C PRO A 163 -16.54 12.73 -34.52
#